data_AF-A0A0X1RX66-F1
#
_entry.id   AF-A0A0X1RX66-F1
#
_cell.length_a   1.000
_cell.length_b   1.000
_cell.length_c   1.000
_cell.angle_alpha   90.00
_cell.angle_beta   90.00
_cell.angle_gamma   90.00
#
_symmetry.space_group_name_H-M   'P 1'
#
loop_
_entity.id
_entity.type
_entity.pdbx_description
1 polymer ?
#
loop_
_entity_poly.entity_id
_entity_poly.type
_entity_poly.pdbx_seq_one_letter_code
_entity_poly.pdbx_strand_id
1 'polypeptide(L)'
;MVMTVQNFLELPITKDFEVVAGEDFLHKKMKNVEILDFEFIKGFEGTREKMFTEDSLVLTSLLFAQHEPELLMDMVERFADLHISAFAYKPVIYKDLPSEVLELAVEKEIPVLKFGGDEFFEDIIFQAMNYRTRASQVEFLETTVARLIEDDLDRETQSTLMRQLNRPFETYAYVVSISSPHIASYNLFRLEPFLRTGLITRYKQQMIMVMTNHSSSAPFHERMMEILQICKKELAPIQIGMSNVHETEQDLAKALQEACYANIFANLYNQAIFSYDTLKTEKLLIELMKKQPSFVKRYIDEWIEPLEEWDHFLETAISYVLQEGNIKAVAELHYCHPNTIRYRITKMKTILSPEVNEMQFFEQLSVAIKLYLLKKHLDL
;
A
#
# COMPACT_ATOMS: atom_id res chain seq x y z
N MET A 1 1.14 4.20 16.24
CA MET A 1 0.02 3.70 17.07
C MET A 1 0.59 2.88 18.22
N VAL A 2 0.05 2.98 19.44
CA VAL A 2 0.48 2.13 20.57
C VAL A 2 -0.37 0.86 20.54
N MET A 3 0.26 -0.31 20.44
CA MET A 3 -0.44 -1.60 20.43
C MET A 3 -0.94 -1.93 21.85
N THR A 4 -2.17 -2.43 21.95
CA THR A 4 -2.76 -2.97 23.19
C THR A 4 -2.99 -4.47 23.04
N VAL A 5 -3.26 -5.17 24.16
CA VAL A 5 -3.66 -6.59 24.12
C VAL A 5 -4.95 -6.76 23.30
N GLN A 6 -5.87 -5.81 23.38
CA GLN A 6 -7.09 -5.80 22.55
C GLN A 6 -6.77 -5.74 21.04
N ASN A 7 -5.89 -4.84 20.59
CA ASN A 7 -5.53 -4.77 19.17
C ASN A 7 -4.74 -6.00 18.71
N PHE A 8 -3.99 -6.65 19.61
CA PHE A 8 -3.33 -7.92 19.31
C PHE A 8 -4.35 -9.04 19.01
N LEU A 9 -5.45 -9.11 19.74
CA LEU A 9 -6.53 -10.08 19.53
C LEU A 9 -7.35 -9.84 18.26
N GLU A 10 -7.19 -8.68 17.61
CA GLU A 10 -7.80 -8.37 16.31
C GLU A 10 -6.97 -8.89 15.12
N LEU A 11 -5.75 -9.40 15.36
CA LEU A 11 -4.88 -9.89 14.30
C LEU A 11 -5.42 -11.21 13.69
N PRO A 12 -5.25 -11.45 12.38
CA PRO A 12 -5.71 -12.70 11.77
C PRO A 12 -5.08 -13.97 12.36
N ILE A 13 -3.86 -13.86 12.90
CA ILE A 13 -3.12 -14.97 13.55
C ILE A 13 -3.58 -15.22 15.00
N THR A 14 -4.51 -14.41 15.53
CA THR A 14 -5.03 -14.56 16.90
C THR A 14 -6.51 -14.90 16.90
N LYS A 15 -7.07 -15.30 15.76
CA LYS A 15 -8.49 -15.65 15.59
C LYS A 15 -8.96 -16.76 16.54
N ASP A 16 -8.05 -17.66 16.93
CA ASP A 16 -8.32 -18.83 17.78
C ASP A 16 -7.85 -18.58 19.23
N PHE A 17 -7.51 -17.33 19.59
CA PHE A 17 -7.21 -16.95 20.97
C PHE A 17 -8.51 -16.75 21.76
N GLU A 18 -8.51 -17.23 23.00
CA GLU A 18 -9.59 -17.06 23.96
C GLU A 18 -9.05 -16.31 25.19
N VAL A 19 -9.83 -15.35 25.70
CA VAL A 19 -9.52 -14.69 26.97
C VAL A 19 -10.14 -15.53 28.08
N VAL A 20 -9.32 -16.10 28.96
CA VAL A 20 -9.79 -16.98 30.04
C VAL A 20 -9.83 -16.29 31.40
N ALA A 21 -9.17 -15.13 31.55
CA ALA A 21 -9.27 -14.25 32.70
C ALA A 21 -8.82 -12.82 32.36
N GLY A 22 -9.31 -11.83 33.11
CA GLY A 22 -8.82 -10.45 33.04
C GLY A 22 -9.26 -9.63 31.83
N GLU A 23 -10.47 -9.85 31.30
CA GLU A 23 -11.03 -9.11 30.14
C GLU A 23 -11.01 -7.58 30.32
N ASP A 24 -11.24 -7.09 31.54
CA ASP A 24 -11.24 -5.65 31.83
C ASP A 24 -9.86 -4.98 31.61
N PHE A 25 -8.78 -5.76 31.55
CA PHE A 25 -7.40 -5.28 31.46
C PHE A 25 -6.80 -5.38 30.04
N LEU A 26 -7.59 -5.75 29.03
CA LEU A 26 -7.10 -5.88 27.63
C LEU A 26 -6.63 -4.54 27.01
N HIS A 27 -6.96 -3.42 27.63
CA HIS A 27 -6.50 -2.08 27.23
C HIS A 27 -5.03 -1.81 27.57
N LYS A 28 -4.37 -2.70 28.35
CA LYS A 28 -2.95 -2.58 28.68
C LYS A 28 -2.10 -2.52 27.40
N LYS A 29 -1.12 -1.62 27.42
CA LYS A 29 -0.19 -1.41 26.30
C LYS A 29 0.72 -2.61 26.18
N MET A 30 1.08 -2.97 24.96
CA MET A 30 2.03 -4.02 24.65
C MET A 30 3.15 -3.47 23.76
N LYS A 31 4.37 -3.74 24.17
CA LYS A 31 5.60 -3.53 23.42
C LYS A 31 5.96 -4.85 22.72
N ASN A 32 6.44 -5.86 23.43
CA ASN A 32 7.00 -7.05 22.77
C ASN A 32 6.15 -8.29 22.97
N VAL A 33 6.44 -9.33 22.18
CA VAL A 33 5.98 -10.70 22.44
C VAL A 33 7.21 -11.54 22.75
N GLU A 34 7.20 -12.22 23.89
CA GLU A 34 8.34 -12.97 24.42
C GLU A 34 7.91 -14.41 24.74
N ILE A 35 8.83 -15.37 24.70
CA ILE A 35 8.55 -16.77 25.03
C ILE A 35 9.10 -17.06 26.42
N LEU A 36 8.32 -17.79 27.22
CA LEU A 36 8.79 -18.40 28.45
C LEU A 36 8.97 -19.90 28.24
N ASP A 37 10.22 -20.37 28.35
CA ASP A 37 10.60 -21.74 27.98
C ASP A 37 11.36 -22.47 29.10
N PHE A 38 12.38 -21.86 29.72
CA PHE A 38 13.24 -22.51 30.73
C PHE A 38 13.56 -21.65 31.97
N GLU A 39 13.08 -20.41 32.00
CA GLU A 39 13.44 -19.40 33.01
C GLU A 39 12.92 -19.70 34.43
N PHE A 40 12.00 -20.65 34.59
CA PHE A 40 11.46 -21.10 35.88
C PHE A 40 12.01 -22.46 36.35
N ILE A 41 12.95 -23.08 35.64
CA ILE A 41 13.54 -24.36 36.05
C ILE A 41 14.53 -24.13 37.21
N LYS A 42 14.33 -24.85 38.33
CA LYS A 42 15.24 -24.82 39.50
C LYS A 42 16.68 -25.19 39.06
N GLY A 43 17.64 -24.30 39.31
CA GLY A 43 19.06 -24.50 39.02
C GLY A 43 19.62 -23.71 37.82
N PHE A 44 18.82 -22.88 37.15
CA PHE A 44 19.29 -22.03 36.06
C PHE A 44 19.71 -20.62 36.55
N GLU A 45 20.99 -20.41 36.81
CA GLU A 45 21.59 -19.09 37.11
C GLU A 45 22.01 -18.36 35.82
N GLY A 46 21.05 -18.15 34.90
CA GLY A 46 21.30 -17.49 33.62
C GLY A 46 21.46 -15.97 33.76
N THR A 47 22.59 -15.46 33.28
CA THR A 47 23.03 -14.05 33.23
C THR A 47 22.22 -13.15 32.31
N ARG A 48 20.91 -12.97 32.55
CA ARG A 48 20.13 -11.87 31.96
C ARG A 48 19.56 -11.01 33.08
N GLU A 49 20.05 -9.77 33.20
CA GLU A 49 19.59 -8.79 34.20
C GLU A 49 18.09 -8.42 34.07
N LYS A 50 17.42 -8.81 32.98
CA LYS A 50 15.96 -8.72 32.81
C LYS A 50 15.44 -9.96 32.07
N MET A 51 14.63 -10.79 32.74
CA MET A 51 14.01 -11.99 32.14
C MET A 51 12.96 -11.64 31.09
N PHE A 52 12.14 -10.62 31.37
CA PHE A 52 11.11 -10.12 30.46
C PHE A 52 11.14 -8.59 30.40
N THR A 53 10.65 -8.03 29.30
CA THR A 53 10.49 -6.57 29.17
C THR A 53 9.14 -6.10 29.70
N GLU A 54 9.12 -4.93 30.35
CA GLU A 54 7.88 -4.25 30.74
C GLU A 54 6.97 -4.04 29.51
N ASP A 55 5.66 -4.18 29.72
CA ASP A 55 4.65 -4.19 28.67
C ASP A 55 4.84 -5.34 27.64
N SER A 56 5.34 -6.51 28.02
CA SER A 56 5.40 -7.67 27.12
C SER A 56 4.13 -8.53 27.18
N LEU A 57 3.83 -9.21 26.07
CA LEU A 57 2.96 -10.39 26.08
C LEU A 57 3.82 -11.65 26.11
N VAL A 58 3.64 -12.47 27.13
CA VAL A 58 4.44 -13.70 27.31
C VAL A 58 3.70 -14.91 26.77
N LEU A 59 4.34 -15.67 25.87
CA LEU A 59 3.84 -16.92 25.32
C LEU A 59 4.48 -18.10 26.05
N THR A 60 3.69 -19.10 26.43
CA THR A 60 4.25 -20.29 27.11
C THR A 60 3.47 -21.57 26.82
N SER A 61 4.17 -22.70 26.87
CA SER A 61 3.55 -24.04 26.87
C SER A 61 3.31 -24.58 28.29
N LEU A 62 3.78 -23.85 29.32
CA LEU A 62 3.79 -24.24 30.73
C LEU A 62 4.57 -25.54 31.01
N LEU A 63 5.52 -25.90 30.14
CA LEU A 63 6.32 -27.13 30.27
C LEU A 63 7.06 -27.22 31.61
N PHE A 64 7.59 -26.09 32.11
CA PHE A 64 8.30 -26.03 33.38
C PHE A 64 7.45 -26.46 34.59
N ALA A 65 6.13 -26.30 34.52
CA ALA A 65 5.20 -26.63 35.60
C ALA A 65 4.59 -28.03 35.44
N GLN A 66 5.04 -28.86 34.51
CA GLN A 66 4.46 -30.20 34.27
C GLN A 66 4.51 -31.11 35.50
N HIS A 67 5.56 -30.99 36.31
CA HIS A 67 5.78 -31.84 37.50
C HIS A 67 5.65 -31.09 38.83
N GLU A 68 5.58 -29.75 38.79
CA GLU A 68 5.51 -28.87 39.96
C GLU A 68 4.45 -27.77 39.71
N PRO A 69 3.14 -28.08 39.84
CA PRO A 69 2.05 -27.12 39.55
C PRO A 69 2.08 -25.86 40.43
N GLU A 70 2.66 -25.95 41.63
CA GLU A 70 2.86 -24.80 42.53
C GLU A 70 3.65 -23.65 41.88
N LEU A 71 4.50 -23.94 40.88
CA LEU A 71 5.26 -22.92 40.15
C LEU A 71 4.37 -21.96 39.33
N LEU A 72 3.11 -22.33 39.07
CA LEU A 72 2.17 -21.45 38.35
C LEU A 72 1.85 -20.19 39.16
N MET A 73 1.75 -20.30 40.49
CA MET A 73 1.48 -19.16 41.38
C MET A 73 2.69 -18.22 41.42
N ASP A 74 3.89 -18.78 41.58
CA ASP A 74 5.14 -18.03 41.54
C ASP A 74 5.35 -17.30 40.21
N MET A 75 4.92 -17.92 39.09
CA MET A 75 4.99 -17.32 37.76
C MET A 75 4.10 -16.07 37.66
N VAL A 76 2.85 -16.12 38.13
CA VAL A 76 1.95 -14.96 38.09
C VAL A 76 2.47 -13.81 38.96
N GLU A 77 3.01 -14.11 40.15
CA GLU A 77 3.63 -13.10 41.01
C GLU A 77 4.83 -12.43 40.33
N ARG A 78 5.72 -13.21 39.70
CA ARG A 78 6.84 -12.62 38.96
C ARG A 78 6.41 -11.82 37.75
N PHE A 79 5.37 -12.25 37.04
CA PHE A 79 4.81 -11.50 35.91
C PHE A 79 4.25 -10.15 36.36
N ALA A 80 3.65 -10.09 37.55
CA ALA A 80 3.22 -8.82 38.15
C ALA A 80 4.42 -7.92 38.47
N ASP A 81 5.46 -8.45 39.11
CA ASP A 81 6.69 -7.70 39.43
C ASP A 81 7.39 -7.16 38.16
N LEU A 82 7.32 -7.91 37.06
CA LEU A 82 7.90 -7.56 35.76
C LEU A 82 7.02 -6.62 34.93
N HIS A 83 5.81 -6.30 35.40
CA HIS A 83 4.87 -5.40 34.74
C HIS A 83 4.58 -5.82 33.29
N ILE A 84 4.31 -7.10 33.06
CA ILE A 84 3.89 -7.59 31.75
C ILE A 84 2.47 -7.15 31.41
N SER A 85 2.12 -7.13 30.14
CA SER A 85 0.79 -6.73 29.65
C SER A 85 -0.25 -7.84 29.72
N ALA A 86 0.17 -9.08 29.47
CA ALA A 86 -0.65 -10.29 29.44
C ALA A 86 0.26 -11.53 29.28
N PHE A 87 -0.28 -12.73 29.54
CA PHE A 87 0.35 -13.96 29.07
C PHE A 87 -0.65 -14.86 28.35
N ALA A 88 -0.15 -15.64 27.39
CA ALA A 88 -0.92 -16.61 26.64
C ALA A 88 -0.31 -18.01 26.79
N TYR A 89 -1.13 -19.00 27.11
CA TYR A 89 -0.68 -20.39 27.22
C TYR A 89 -1.24 -21.30 26.14
N LYS A 90 -0.40 -22.22 25.66
CA LYS A 90 -0.82 -23.32 24.79
C LYS A 90 -1.30 -24.47 25.67
N PRO A 91 -2.48 -25.06 25.44
CA PRO A 91 -3.02 -26.12 26.28
C PRO A 91 -2.38 -27.49 25.99
N VAL A 92 -1.04 -27.55 26.05
CA VAL A 92 -0.24 -28.77 25.85
C VAL A 92 -0.10 -29.55 27.16
N ILE A 93 0.25 -28.84 28.24
CA ILE A 93 0.42 -29.43 29.58
C ILE A 93 -0.85 -29.28 30.40
N TYR A 94 -1.41 -28.07 30.41
CA TYR A 94 -2.63 -27.74 31.12
C TYR A 94 -3.73 -27.43 30.13
N LYS A 95 -4.78 -28.25 30.10
CA LYS A 95 -5.94 -27.97 29.24
C LYS A 95 -6.64 -26.69 29.68
N ASP A 96 -6.80 -26.54 30.99
CA ASP A 96 -7.35 -25.37 31.66
C ASP A 96 -6.48 -25.09 32.90
N LEU A 97 -6.25 -23.82 33.22
CA LEU A 97 -5.49 -23.42 34.41
C LEU A 97 -6.33 -23.58 35.68
N PRO A 98 -5.71 -23.90 36.84
CA PRO A 98 -6.41 -23.93 38.13
C PRO A 98 -7.05 -22.57 38.45
N SER A 99 -8.24 -22.57 39.07
CA SER A 99 -8.99 -21.35 39.39
C SER A 99 -8.18 -20.36 40.23
N GLU A 100 -7.39 -20.86 41.17
CA GLU A 100 -6.53 -20.06 42.05
C GLU A 100 -5.49 -19.24 41.26
N VAL A 101 -4.97 -19.77 40.15
CA VAL A 101 -4.03 -19.08 39.26
C VAL A 101 -4.74 -17.97 38.48
N LEU A 102 -5.97 -18.24 38.01
CA LEU A 102 -6.77 -17.26 37.27
C LEU A 102 -7.24 -16.11 38.18
N GLU A 103 -7.67 -16.44 39.40
CA GLU A 103 -8.05 -15.45 40.42
C GLU A 103 -6.88 -14.53 40.77
N LEU A 104 -5.70 -15.10 40.99
CA LEU A 104 -4.48 -14.32 41.24
C LEU A 104 -4.12 -13.45 40.03
N ALA A 105 -4.23 -13.95 38.81
CA ALA A 105 -3.95 -13.15 37.61
C ALA A 105 -4.91 -11.95 37.50
N VAL A 106 -6.21 -12.13 37.81
CA VAL A 106 -7.18 -11.02 37.87
C VAL A 106 -6.83 -10.02 38.98
N GLU A 107 -6.46 -10.50 40.17
CA GLU A 107 -6.03 -9.64 41.29
C GLU A 107 -4.81 -8.78 40.92
N LYS A 108 -3.87 -9.36 40.17
CA LYS A 108 -2.67 -8.68 39.66
C LYS A 108 -2.91 -7.91 38.36
N GLU A 109 -4.15 -7.83 37.90
CA GLU A 109 -4.57 -7.15 36.67
C GLU A 109 -3.91 -7.70 35.39
N ILE A 110 -3.57 -8.98 35.32
CA ILE A 110 -2.90 -9.62 34.19
C ILE A 110 -3.93 -10.42 33.37
N PRO A 111 -4.26 -10.00 32.14
CA PRO A 111 -5.04 -10.82 31.23
C PRO A 111 -4.37 -12.17 30.96
N VAL A 112 -5.18 -13.22 30.98
CA VAL A 112 -4.76 -14.58 30.66
C VAL A 112 -5.43 -15.01 29.37
N LEU A 113 -4.63 -15.38 28.39
CA LEU A 113 -5.07 -15.84 27.08
C LEU A 113 -4.77 -17.33 26.92
N LYS A 114 -5.61 -18.02 26.16
CA LYS A 114 -5.44 -19.41 25.76
C LYS A 114 -5.44 -19.47 24.25
N PHE A 115 -4.49 -20.18 23.66
CA PHE A 115 -4.41 -20.31 22.20
C PHE A 115 -4.07 -21.75 21.81
N GLY A 116 -4.68 -22.27 20.75
CA GLY A 116 -4.63 -23.71 20.46
C GLY A 116 -4.78 -24.12 19.00
N GLY A 117 -4.74 -23.18 18.05
CA GLY A 117 -4.74 -23.48 16.62
C GLY A 117 -3.41 -24.05 16.11
N ASP A 118 -3.28 -24.12 14.77
CA ASP A 118 -2.05 -24.53 14.06
C ASP A 118 -0.92 -23.48 14.13
N GLU A 119 -1.07 -22.46 14.98
CA GLU A 119 -0.18 -21.32 15.10
C GLU A 119 1.08 -21.70 15.90
N PHE A 120 2.25 -21.40 15.33
CA PHE A 120 3.55 -21.53 15.98
C PHE A 120 3.90 -20.25 16.75
N PHE A 121 4.68 -20.37 17.83
CA PHE A 121 5.10 -19.21 18.64
C PHE A 121 5.83 -18.17 17.78
N GLU A 122 6.67 -18.63 16.86
CA GLU A 122 7.45 -17.82 15.94
C GLU A 122 6.56 -16.99 15.01
N ASP A 123 5.45 -17.55 14.53
CA ASP A 123 4.50 -16.85 13.66
C ASP A 123 3.75 -15.76 14.42
N ILE A 124 3.34 -16.04 15.66
CA ILE A 124 2.67 -15.07 16.54
C ILE A 124 3.62 -13.90 16.83
N ILE A 125 4.86 -14.18 17.20
CA ILE A 125 5.90 -13.17 17.47
C ILE A 125 6.16 -12.35 16.21
N PHE A 126 6.36 -13.02 15.07
CA PHE A 126 6.65 -12.34 13.82
C PHE A 126 5.50 -11.40 13.43
N GLN A 127 4.25 -11.83 13.51
CA GLN A 127 3.09 -11.00 13.17
C GLN A 127 2.89 -9.83 14.15
N ALA A 128 3.02 -10.06 15.45
CA ALA A 128 2.87 -9.01 16.46
C ALA A 128 3.99 -7.95 16.37
N MET A 129 5.24 -8.38 16.18
CA MET A 129 6.37 -7.48 16.00
C MET A 129 6.28 -6.71 14.67
N ASN A 130 5.77 -7.36 13.62
CA ASN A 130 5.48 -6.70 12.34
C ASN A 130 4.36 -5.66 12.45
N TYR A 131 3.33 -5.88 13.27
CA TYR A 131 2.22 -4.92 13.40
C TYR A 131 2.68 -3.55 13.91
N ARG A 132 3.52 -3.53 14.96
CA ARG A 132 4.09 -2.29 15.53
C ARG A 132 5.09 -1.59 14.60
N THR A 133 5.89 -2.39 13.88
CA THR A 133 7.02 -1.90 13.09
C THR A 133 6.58 -1.46 11.70
N ARG A 134 5.55 -2.11 11.12
CA ARG A 134 5.07 -1.83 9.77
C ARG A 134 4.31 -0.52 9.67
N ALA A 135 3.40 -0.16 10.57
CA ALA A 135 2.59 1.06 10.36
C ALA A 135 3.44 2.34 10.15
N SER A 136 4.44 2.57 11.00
CA SER A 136 5.37 3.71 10.86
C SER A 136 6.34 3.55 9.69
N GLN A 137 6.80 2.33 9.38
CA GLN A 137 7.68 2.09 8.23
C GLN A 137 6.95 2.24 6.91
N VAL A 138 5.66 1.89 6.86
CA VAL A 138 4.81 1.97 5.68
C VAL A 138 4.48 3.41 5.39
N GLU A 139 4.03 4.18 6.37
CA GLU A 139 3.82 5.62 6.22
C GLU A 139 5.10 6.33 5.76
N PHE A 140 6.25 5.95 6.32
CA PHE A 140 7.55 6.46 5.89
C PHE A 140 7.90 6.08 4.44
N LEU A 141 7.65 4.82 4.05
CA LEU A 141 7.90 4.32 2.69
C LEU A 141 7.00 5.02 1.67
N GLU A 142 5.71 5.12 1.97
CA GLU A 142 4.70 5.84 1.16
C GLU A 142 5.11 7.31 0.99
N THR A 143 5.53 7.99 2.07
CA THR A 143 5.99 9.38 2.02
C THR A 143 7.27 9.53 1.20
N THR A 144 8.23 8.61 1.36
CA THR A 144 9.50 8.65 0.62
C THR A 144 9.27 8.43 -0.87
N VAL A 145 8.41 7.47 -1.24
CA VAL A 145 8.04 7.20 -2.64
C VAL A 145 7.23 8.35 -3.23
N ALA A 146 6.30 8.95 -2.47
CA ALA A 146 5.55 10.12 -2.93
C ALA A 146 6.50 11.27 -3.30
N ARG A 147 7.49 11.57 -2.45
CA ARG A 147 8.51 12.59 -2.74
C ARG A 147 9.34 12.26 -3.98
N LEU A 148 9.73 11.01 -4.18
CA LEU A 148 10.44 10.59 -5.39
C LEU A 148 9.60 10.75 -6.67
N ILE A 149 8.27 10.70 -6.56
CA ILE A 149 7.35 10.88 -7.68
C ILE A 149 7.08 12.37 -7.94
N GLU A 150 6.80 13.14 -6.90
CA GLU A 150 6.24 14.50 -6.98
C GLU A 150 7.30 15.61 -7.02
N ASP A 151 8.42 15.46 -6.30
CA ASP A 151 9.42 16.53 -6.14
C ASP A 151 10.36 16.63 -7.36
N ASP A 152 10.75 17.84 -7.77
CA ASP A 152 11.92 18.07 -8.66
C ASP A 152 13.19 18.01 -7.81
N LEU A 153 13.76 16.82 -7.68
CA LEU A 153 14.85 16.51 -6.75
C LEU A 153 16.22 16.77 -7.37
N ASP A 154 17.12 17.37 -6.59
CA ASP A 154 18.55 17.31 -6.89
C ASP A 154 19.15 15.93 -6.56
N ARG A 155 20.37 15.68 -7.05
CA ARG A 155 21.06 14.39 -6.86
C ARG A 155 21.34 14.06 -5.40
N GLU A 156 21.58 15.06 -4.56
CA GLU A 156 21.93 14.84 -3.14
C GLU A 156 20.71 14.41 -2.33
N THR A 157 19.58 15.08 -2.56
CA THR A 157 18.28 14.77 -1.97
C THR A 157 17.80 13.41 -2.44
N GLN A 158 17.91 13.11 -3.74
CA GLN A 158 17.56 11.80 -4.29
C GLN A 158 18.40 10.69 -3.65
N SER A 159 19.73 10.85 -3.56
CA SER A 159 20.61 9.89 -2.89
C SER A 159 20.23 9.67 -1.42
N THR A 160 19.80 10.74 -0.74
CA THR A 160 19.32 10.64 0.65
C THR A 160 18.02 9.87 0.77
N LEU A 161 17.03 10.13 -0.11
CA LEU A 161 15.78 9.38 -0.16
C LEU A 161 16.03 7.89 -0.50
N MET A 162 16.93 7.61 -1.44
CA MET A 162 17.33 6.24 -1.79
C MET A 162 17.93 5.49 -0.59
N ARG A 163 18.80 6.15 0.20
CA ARG A 163 19.33 5.57 1.45
C ARG A 163 18.23 5.35 2.49
N GLN A 164 17.28 6.26 2.58
CA GLN A 164 16.15 6.19 3.51
C GLN A 164 15.22 5.00 3.23
N LEU A 165 15.02 4.64 1.95
CA LEU A 165 14.28 3.41 1.60
C LEU A 165 14.89 2.16 2.25
N ASN A 166 16.20 2.16 2.53
CA ASN A 166 16.93 1.12 3.25
C ASN A 166 16.62 -0.30 2.73
N ARG A 167 16.65 -0.45 1.39
CA ARG A 167 16.43 -1.72 0.69
C ARG A 167 17.69 -2.12 -0.09
N PRO A 168 17.99 -3.44 -0.17
CA PRO A 168 19.09 -3.95 -0.97
C PRO A 168 18.69 -4.00 -2.46
N PHE A 169 18.56 -2.84 -3.10
CA PHE A 169 18.24 -2.77 -4.52
C PHE A 169 19.39 -3.29 -5.39
N GLU A 170 19.02 -3.93 -6.50
CA GLU A 170 19.96 -4.30 -7.55
C GLU A 170 20.14 -3.15 -8.56
N THR A 171 21.05 -3.34 -9.53
CA THR A 171 21.54 -2.30 -10.44
C THR A 171 20.46 -1.64 -11.29
N TYR A 172 19.47 -2.40 -11.75
CA TYR A 172 18.39 -1.90 -12.60
C TYR A 172 17.03 -2.07 -11.92
N ALA A 173 16.17 -1.07 -12.09
CA ALA A 173 14.81 -1.05 -11.58
C ALA A 173 13.79 -1.00 -12.72
N TYR A 174 12.68 -1.70 -12.50
CA TYR A 174 11.48 -1.66 -13.31
C TYR A 174 10.28 -1.47 -12.38
N VAL A 175 9.48 -0.44 -12.65
CA VAL A 175 8.38 -0.03 -11.79
C VAL A 175 7.04 -0.29 -12.47
N VAL A 176 6.11 -0.79 -11.67
CA VAL A 176 4.73 -1.04 -12.07
C VAL A 176 3.82 -0.26 -11.12
N SER A 177 2.95 0.57 -11.68
CA SER A 177 1.86 1.23 -10.96
C SER A 177 0.55 0.53 -11.29
N ILE A 178 -0.19 0.12 -10.26
CA ILE A 178 -1.45 -0.61 -10.39
C ILE A 178 -2.53 0.21 -9.70
N SER A 179 -3.60 0.53 -10.42
CA SER A 179 -4.80 1.15 -9.87
C SER A 179 -5.96 0.15 -9.89
N SER A 180 -6.76 0.21 -8.83
CA SER A 180 -7.95 -0.64 -8.63
C SER A 180 -8.87 0.01 -7.58
N PRO A 181 -10.20 -0.10 -7.73
CA PRO A 181 -11.15 0.30 -6.69
C PRO A 181 -10.92 -0.40 -5.34
N HIS A 182 -10.27 -1.56 -5.32
CA HIS A 182 -10.09 -2.41 -4.14
C HIS A 182 -8.70 -2.27 -3.49
N ILE A 183 -7.83 -1.41 -4.02
CA ILE A 183 -6.43 -1.32 -3.60
C ILE A 183 -6.26 -0.78 -2.17
N ALA A 184 -7.15 0.13 -1.75
CA ALA A 184 -7.09 0.76 -0.44
C ALA A 184 -7.20 -0.27 0.69
N SER A 185 -8.08 -1.26 0.54
CA SER A 185 -8.30 -2.34 1.51
C SER A 185 -7.35 -3.54 1.36
N TYR A 186 -6.56 -3.61 0.30
CA TYR A 186 -5.75 -4.80 -0.01
C TYR A 186 -4.47 -4.86 0.83
N ASN A 187 -4.16 -5.99 1.47
CA ASN A 187 -2.90 -6.12 2.21
C ASN A 187 -1.69 -6.33 1.25
N LEU A 188 -1.04 -5.23 0.87
CA LEU A 188 0.09 -5.20 -0.07
C LEU A 188 1.28 -6.07 0.34
N PHE A 189 1.54 -6.19 1.65
CA PHE A 189 2.71 -6.93 2.17
C PHE A 189 2.63 -8.43 1.88
N ARG A 190 1.44 -8.95 1.54
CA ARG A 190 1.31 -10.33 1.03
C ARG A 190 2.14 -10.56 -0.23
N LEU A 191 2.43 -9.50 -0.99
CA LEU A 191 3.13 -9.59 -2.27
C LEU A 191 4.65 -9.39 -2.16
N GLU A 192 5.16 -8.76 -1.10
CA GLU A 192 6.59 -8.47 -0.92
C GLU A 192 7.50 -9.73 -1.02
N PRO A 193 7.15 -10.90 -0.42
CA PRO A 193 7.98 -12.10 -0.52
C PRO A 193 8.22 -12.58 -1.96
N PHE A 194 7.35 -12.19 -2.90
CA PHE A 194 7.48 -12.58 -4.30
C PHE A 194 8.40 -11.66 -5.11
N LEU A 195 8.86 -10.51 -4.58
CA LEU A 195 9.70 -9.60 -5.36
C LEU A 195 11.16 -10.04 -5.49
N ARG A 196 11.65 -10.98 -4.65
CA ARG A 196 13.09 -11.25 -4.41
C ARG A 196 13.84 -10.00 -3.92
N THR A 197 13.99 -8.98 -4.77
CA THR A 197 14.61 -7.67 -4.49
C THR A 197 13.73 -6.55 -5.05
N GLY A 198 13.43 -5.57 -4.20
CA GLY A 198 12.48 -4.51 -4.54
C GLY A 198 11.67 -4.03 -3.34
N LEU A 199 10.54 -3.36 -3.62
CA LEU A 199 9.57 -2.94 -2.61
C LEU A 199 8.17 -2.91 -3.20
N ILE A 200 7.15 -3.05 -2.36
CA ILE A 200 5.77 -2.68 -2.67
C ILE A 200 5.30 -1.65 -1.68
N THR A 201 4.67 -0.59 -2.18
CA THR A 201 4.08 0.46 -1.33
C THR A 201 2.83 1.04 -1.97
N ARG A 202 2.14 1.93 -1.25
CA ARG A 202 1.10 2.77 -1.83
C ARG A 202 1.65 4.10 -2.27
N TYR A 203 1.03 4.64 -3.30
CA TYR A 203 1.09 6.03 -3.64
C TYR A 203 -0.33 6.44 -4.03
N LYS A 204 -0.98 7.24 -3.17
CA LYS A 204 -2.38 7.63 -3.34
C LYS A 204 -3.28 6.40 -3.51
N GLN A 205 -4.13 6.36 -4.54
CA GLN A 205 -4.99 5.21 -4.88
C GLN A 205 -4.29 4.19 -5.80
N GLN A 206 -2.96 4.09 -5.74
CA GLN A 206 -2.17 3.17 -6.54
C GLN A 206 -1.29 2.29 -5.66
N MET A 207 -1.10 1.04 -6.09
CA MET A 207 -0.01 0.18 -5.63
C MET A 207 1.20 0.41 -6.53
N ILE A 208 2.33 0.71 -5.92
CA ILE A 208 3.62 0.82 -6.58
C ILE A 208 4.42 -0.43 -6.27
N MET A 209 4.86 -1.12 -7.32
CA MET A 209 5.74 -2.28 -7.25
C MET A 209 7.05 -1.94 -7.93
N VAL A 210 8.13 -1.86 -7.16
CA VAL A 210 9.49 -1.70 -7.66
C VAL A 210 10.14 -3.08 -7.68
N MET A 211 10.50 -3.57 -8.85
CA MET A 211 11.30 -4.78 -9.02
C MET A 211 12.72 -4.38 -9.43
N THR A 212 13.73 -5.03 -8.86
CA THR A 212 15.12 -4.78 -9.23
C THR A 212 15.82 -6.02 -9.78
N ASN A 213 16.81 -5.82 -10.66
CA ASN A 213 17.68 -6.87 -11.16
C ASN A 213 19.10 -6.37 -11.49
N HIS A 214 20.11 -7.24 -11.43
CA HIS A 214 21.47 -6.96 -11.90
C HIS A 214 21.54 -6.76 -13.44
N SER A 215 20.58 -7.29 -14.19
CA SER A 215 20.50 -7.16 -15.64
C SER A 215 19.33 -6.28 -16.08
N SER A 216 19.60 -5.34 -16.97
CA SER A 216 18.55 -4.51 -17.60
C SER A 216 17.63 -5.30 -18.55
N SER A 217 18.05 -6.49 -18.96
CA SER A 217 17.28 -7.40 -19.84
C SER A 217 16.57 -8.52 -19.08
N ALA A 218 16.51 -8.43 -17.76
CA ALA A 218 15.78 -9.40 -16.95
C ALA A 218 14.29 -9.46 -17.33
N PRO A 219 13.62 -10.61 -17.14
CA PRO A 219 12.23 -10.83 -17.54
C PRO A 219 11.22 -10.16 -16.58
N PHE A 220 11.35 -8.84 -16.38
CA PHE A 220 10.53 -8.07 -15.44
C PHE A 220 9.03 -8.18 -15.74
N HIS A 221 8.64 -8.15 -17.02
CA HIS A 221 7.24 -8.25 -17.42
C HIS A 221 6.64 -9.62 -17.07
N GLU A 222 7.34 -10.72 -17.36
CA GLU A 222 6.91 -12.07 -17.01
C GLU A 222 6.76 -12.21 -15.49
N ARG A 223 7.74 -11.69 -14.74
CA ARG A 223 7.71 -11.71 -13.28
C ARG A 223 6.54 -10.91 -12.70
N MET A 224 6.27 -9.73 -13.26
CA MET A 224 5.11 -8.92 -12.90
C MET A 224 3.80 -9.69 -13.12
N MET A 225 3.66 -10.35 -14.27
CA MET A 225 2.47 -11.14 -14.60
C MET A 225 2.26 -12.32 -13.64
N GLU A 226 3.33 -12.97 -13.19
CA GLU A 226 3.27 -14.01 -12.16
C GLU A 226 2.74 -13.46 -10.83
N ILE A 227 3.26 -12.32 -10.37
CA ILE A 227 2.82 -11.70 -9.11
C ILE A 227 1.36 -11.25 -9.23
N LEU A 228 0.96 -10.69 -10.37
CA LEU A 228 -0.42 -10.29 -10.61
C LEU A 228 -1.41 -11.46 -10.55
N GLN A 229 -1.02 -12.66 -10.97
CA GLN A 229 -1.91 -13.83 -10.89
C GLN A 229 -2.36 -14.12 -9.44
N ILE A 230 -1.53 -13.77 -8.46
CA ILE A 230 -1.81 -13.95 -7.03
C ILE A 230 -2.92 -13.00 -6.55
N CYS A 231 -2.93 -11.75 -7.04
CA CYS A 231 -3.84 -10.70 -6.55
C CYS A 231 -4.99 -10.33 -7.51
N LYS A 232 -4.96 -10.82 -8.76
CA LYS A 232 -5.91 -10.40 -9.83
C LYS A 232 -7.37 -10.55 -9.45
N LYS A 233 -7.75 -11.63 -8.75
CA LYS A 233 -9.15 -11.88 -8.36
C LYS A 233 -9.66 -10.87 -7.34
N GLU A 234 -8.80 -10.45 -6.42
CA GLU A 234 -9.14 -9.52 -5.33
C GLU A 234 -9.09 -8.06 -5.80
N LEU A 235 -8.24 -7.77 -6.79
CA LEU A 235 -8.03 -6.40 -7.28
C LEU A 235 -8.79 -6.07 -8.58
N ALA A 236 -9.42 -7.01 -9.27
CA ALA A 236 -10.12 -6.70 -10.52
C ALA A 236 -11.32 -5.75 -10.30
N PRO A 237 -11.54 -4.76 -11.19
CA PRO A 237 -10.75 -4.43 -12.38
C PRO A 237 -9.43 -3.72 -12.02
N ILE A 238 -8.38 -3.99 -12.80
CA ILE A 238 -7.05 -3.37 -12.64
C ILE A 238 -6.64 -2.62 -13.90
N GLN A 239 -6.00 -1.48 -13.70
CA GLN A 239 -5.23 -0.77 -14.72
C GLN A 239 -3.77 -0.72 -14.28
N ILE A 240 -2.85 -0.95 -15.22
CA ILE A 240 -1.44 -1.11 -14.95
C ILE A 240 -0.64 -0.17 -15.84
N GLY A 241 0.27 0.59 -15.23
CA GLY A 241 1.27 1.41 -15.90
C GLY A 241 2.66 0.85 -15.65
N MET A 242 3.48 0.77 -16.70
CA MET A 242 4.83 0.20 -16.65
C MET A 242 5.87 1.25 -17.05
N SER A 243 6.95 1.35 -16.29
CA SER A 243 8.11 2.17 -16.64
C SER A 243 8.98 1.49 -17.70
N ASN A 244 9.96 2.22 -18.24
CA ASN A 244 11.13 1.59 -18.80
C ASN A 244 12.02 1.01 -17.69
N VAL A 245 13.03 0.22 -18.08
CA VAL A 245 14.08 -0.21 -17.16
C VAL A 245 15.10 0.91 -17.01
N HIS A 246 15.45 1.26 -15.78
CA HIS A 246 16.40 2.33 -15.45
C HIS A 246 17.46 1.85 -14.46
N GLU A 247 18.58 2.57 -14.37
CA GLU A 247 19.57 2.32 -13.32
C GLU A 247 19.00 2.79 -11.96
N THR A 248 18.99 1.90 -10.96
CA THR A 248 18.23 2.12 -9.72
C THR A 248 18.75 3.32 -8.93
N GLU A 249 20.06 3.48 -8.78
CA GLU A 249 20.63 4.56 -7.97
C GLU A 249 20.36 5.95 -8.56
N GLN A 250 20.40 6.06 -9.88
CA GLN A 250 20.36 7.35 -10.58
C GLN A 250 18.95 7.73 -11.01
N ASP A 251 18.13 6.76 -11.41
CA ASP A 251 16.91 7.00 -12.19
C ASP A 251 15.66 6.30 -11.61
N LEU A 252 15.68 5.81 -10.35
CA LEU A 252 14.48 5.23 -9.74
C LEU A 252 13.31 6.21 -9.68
N ALA A 253 13.56 7.49 -9.35
CA ALA A 253 12.53 8.54 -9.35
C ALA A 253 11.86 8.66 -10.72
N LYS A 254 12.66 8.61 -11.79
CA LYS A 254 12.17 8.61 -13.16
C LYS A 254 11.34 7.37 -13.46
N ALA A 255 11.80 6.17 -13.08
CA ALA A 255 11.04 4.93 -13.26
C ALA A 255 9.67 4.99 -12.54
N LEU A 256 9.64 5.50 -11.30
CA LEU A 256 8.42 5.72 -10.53
C LEU A 256 7.44 6.65 -11.26
N GLN A 257 7.94 7.80 -11.74
CA GLN A 257 7.16 8.76 -12.52
C GLN A 257 6.61 8.13 -13.81
N GLU A 258 7.44 7.43 -14.58
CA GLU A 258 7.05 6.77 -15.83
C GLU A 258 5.91 5.77 -15.62
N ALA A 259 6.01 4.93 -14.59
CA ALA A 259 4.96 3.97 -14.26
C ALA A 259 3.64 4.66 -13.88
N CYS A 260 3.70 5.73 -13.09
CA CYS A 260 2.51 6.50 -12.70
C CYS A 260 1.86 7.16 -13.92
N TYR A 261 2.63 7.81 -14.79
CA TYR A 261 2.09 8.41 -16.02
C TYR A 261 1.50 7.37 -16.96
N ALA A 262 2.18 6.24 -17.16
CA ALA A 262 1.63 5.13 -17.94
C ALA A 262 0.30 4.63 -17.35
N ASN A 263 0.16 4.58 -16.01
CA ASN A 263 -1.07 4.16 -15.36
C ASN A 263 -2.21 5.15 -15.58
N ILE A 264 -1.92 6.46 -15.58
CA ILE A 264 -2.89 7.49 -15.94
C ILE A 264 -3.40 7.25 -17.36
N PHE A 265 -2.51 7.06 -18.34
CA PHE A 265 -2.93 6.81 -19.72
C PHE A 265 -3.61 5.44 -19.91
N ALA A 266 -3.26 4.43 -19.11
CA ALA A 266 -4.01 3.17 -19.05
C ALA A 266 -5.48 3.42 -18.69
N ASN A 267 -5.73 4.25 -17.68
CA ASN A 267 -7.07 4.64 -17.27
C ASN A 267 -7.79 5.47 -18.33
N LEU A 268 -7.12 6.49 -18.90
CA LEU A 268 -7.72 7.37 -19.90
C LEU A 268 -8.13 6.64 -21.18
N TYR A 269 -7.31 5.68 -21.63
CA TYR A 269 -7.58 4.90 -22.84
C TYR A 269 -8.32 3.59 -22.55
N ASN A 270 -8.73 3.36 -21.29
CA ASN A 270 -9.41 2.15 -20.84
C ASN A 270 -8.66 0.86 -21.24
N GLN A 271 -7.33 0.87 -21.08
CA GLN A 271 -6.45 -0.27 -21.34
C GLN A 271 -6.01 -0.90 -20.02
N ALA A 272 -6.03 -2.25 -19.95
CA ALA A 272 -5.65 -2.97 -18.74
C ALA A 272 -4.15 -2.80 -18.41
N ILE A 273 -3.30 -2.73 -19.42
CA ILE A 273 -1.85 -2.59 -19.29
C ILE A 273 -1.37 -1.55 -20.29
N PHE A 274 -0.55 -0.61 -19.83
CA PHE A 274 0.03 0.46 -20.63
C PHE A 274 1.51 0.64 -20.28
N SER A 275 2.36 0.82 -21.28
CA SER A 275 3.81 0.97 -21.10
C SER A 275 4.26 2.37 -21.45
N TYR A 276 5.18 2.94 -20.68
CA TYR A 276 5.62 4.32 -20.88
C TYR A 276 6.36 4.53 -22.23
N ASP A 277 6.97 3.50 -22.81
CA ASP A 277 7.63 3.56 -24.13
C ASP A 277 6.64 3.77 -25.29
N THR A 278 5.37 3.37 -25.12
CA THR A 278 4.33 3.55 -26.13
C THR A 278 3.85 4.99 -26.21
N LEU A 279 3.94 5.77 -25.12
CA LEU A 279 3.63 7.20 -25.10
C LEU A 279 4.49 7.95 -26.11
N LYS A 280 3.85 8.83 -26.90
CA LYS A 280 4.49 9.64 -27.95
C LYS A 280 4.36 11.12 -27.61
N THR A 281 3.37 11.81 -28.18
CA THR A 281 3.13 13.24 -27.94
C THR A 281 2.73 13.50 -26.49
N GLU A 282 2.17 12.51 -25.81
CA GLU A 282 1.87 12.54 -24.38
C GLU A 282 3.09 12.89 -23.52
N LYS A 283 4.30 12.44 -23.91
CA LYS A 283 5.54 12.78 -23.20
C LYS A 283 5.82 14.29 -23.19
N LEU A 284 5.47 14.98 -24.28
CA LEU A 284 5.61 16.43 -24.36
C LEU A 284 4.64 17.13 -23.41
N LEU A 285 3.41 16.61 -23.29
CA LEU A 285 2.40 17.15 -22.37
C LEU A 285 2.81 16.96 -20.90
N ILE A 286 3.34 15.78 -20.57
CA ILE A 286 3.88 15.47 -19.24
C ILE A 286 4.99 16.46 -18.88
N GLU A 287 5.99 16.63 -19.76
CA GLU A 287 7.12 17.54 -19.49
C GLU A 287 6.67 19.00 -19.39
N LEU A 288 5.74 19.44 -20.24
CA LEU A 288 5.19 20.79 -20.19
C LEU A 288 4.50 21.06 -18.85
N MET A 289 3.71 20.11 -18.36
CA MET A 289 3.01 20.21 -17.08
C MET A 289 3.98 20.25 -15.90
N LYS A 290 5.05 19.45 -15.93
CA LYS A 290 6.09 19.45 -14.89
C LYS A 290 6.84 20.78 -14.84
N LYS A 291 7.24 21.31 -16.00
CA LYS A 291 8.11 22.50 -16.08
C LYS A 291 7.35 23.82 -16.06
N GLN A 292 6.09 23.85 -16.44
CA GLN A 292 5.30 25.08 -16.58
C GLN A 292 3.85 24.92 -16.05
N PRO A 293 3.64 24.49 -14.79
CA PRO A 293 2.32 24.18 -14.26
C PRO A 293 1.35 25.37 -14.30
N SER A 294 1.83 26.59 -14.02
CA SER A 294 1.01 27.81 -14.06
C SER A 294 0.56 28.20 -15.47
N PHE A 295 1.40 27.94 -16.48
CA PHE A 295 1.01 28.15 -17.88
C PHE A 295 -0.01 27.10 -18.31
N VAL A 296 0.25 25.83 -18.00
CA VAL A 296 -0.68 24.73 -18.32
C VAL A 296 -2.04 24.94 -17.70
N LYS A 297 -2.10 25.39 -16.44
CA LYS A 297 -3.37 25.72 -15.79
C LYS A 297 -4.17 26.75 -16.59
N ARG A 298 -3.56 27.91 -16.91
CA ARG A 298 -4.24 28.95 -17.71
C ARG A 298 -4.67 28.44 -19.09
N TYR A 299 -3.81 27.66 -19.74
CA TYR A 299 -4.13 27.07 -21.03
C TYR A 299 -5.32 26.10 -20.95
N ILE A 300 -5.42 25.30 -19.87
CA ILE A 300 -6.60 24.46 -19.62
C ILE A 300 -7.82 25.34 -19.39
N ASP A 301 -7.74 26.33 -18.51
CA ASP A 301 -8.86 27.20 -18.13
C ASP A 301 -9.47 27.90 -19.37
N GLU A 302 -8.64 28.39 -20.31
CA GLU A 302 -9.06 28.98 -21.59
C GLU A 302 -9.97 28.05 -22.44
N TRP A 303 -9.79 26.73 -22.33
CA TRP A 303 -10.57 25.74 -23.08
C TRP A 303 -11.72 25.14 -22.29
N ILE A 304 -11.56 24.98 -20.98
CA ILE A 304 -12.52 24.25 -20.14
C ILE A 304 -13.61 25.19 -19.60
N GLU A 305 -13.28 26.39 -19.12
CA GLU A 305 -14.26 27.32 -18.56
C GLU A 305 -15.44 27.61 -19.52
N PRO A 306 -15.23 27.87 -20.83
CA PRO A 306 -16.34 28.11 -21.75
C PRO A 306 -17.24 26.88 -21.98
N LEU A 307 -16.77 25.68 -21.66
CA LEU A 307 -17.53 24.43 -21.79
C LEU A 307 -18.38 24.14 -20.55
N GLU A 308 -18.03 24.69 -19.38
CA GLU A 308 -18.75 24.48 -18.13
C GLU A 308 -20.11 25.19 -18.10
N GLU A 309 -20.28 26.25 -18.90
CA GLU A 309 -21.57 26.94 -19.06
C GLU A 309 -22.63 26.10 -19.77
N TRP A 310 -22.23 25.00 -20.41
CA TRP A 310 -23.09 24.18 -21.27
C TRP A 310 -23.16 22.75 -20.76
N ASP A 311 -24.39 22.29 -20.54
CA ASP A 311 -24.63 20.93 -20.06
C ASP A 311 -24.07 19.87 -21.02
N HIS A 312 -23.36 18.89 -20.48
CA HIS A 312 -22.69 17.79 -21.19
C HIS A 312 -21.59 18.17 -22.20
N PHE A 313 -21.18 19.43 -22.33
CA PHE A 313 -20.19 19.83 -23.34
C PHE A 313 -18.79 19.31 -23.01
N LEU A 314 -18.34 19.50 -21.77
CA LEU A 314 -17.06 18.99 -21.30
C LEU A 314 -17.00 17.45 -21.40
N GLU A 315 -18.06 16.75 -20.97
CA GLU A 315 -18.16 15.29 -21.09
C GLU A 315 -18.08 14.84 -22.57
N THR A 316 -18.76 15.56 -23.47
CA THR A 316 -18.71 15.29 -24.91
C THR A 316 -17.32 15.54 -25.48
N ALA A 317 -16.64 16.62 -25.09
CA ALA A 317 -15.28 16.92 -25.53
C ALA A 317 -14.28 15.84 -25.08
N ILE A 318 -14.38 15.40 -23.82
CA ILE A 318 -13.59 14.31 -23.26
C ILE A 318 -13.80 13.03 -24.08
N SER A 319 -15.04 12.58 -24.24
CA SER A 319 -15.32 11.36 -25.01
C SER A 319 -14.88 11.50 -26.47
N TYR A 320 -15.07 12.67 -27.09
CA TYR A 320 -14.67 12.91 -28.48
C TYR A 320 -13.17 12.80 -28.69
N VAL A 321 -12.37 13.35 -27.77
CA VAL A 321 -10.90 13.23 -27.82
C VAL A 321 -10.45 11.80 -27.55
N LEU A 322 -11.01 11.13 -26.53
CA LEU A 322 -10.63 9.75 -26.18
C LEU A 322 -11.05 8.71 -27.23
N GLN A 323 -12.10 9.00 -28.01
CA GLN A 323 -12.54 8.16 -29.13
C GLN A 323 -11.94 8.61 -30.48
N GLU A 324 -10.84 9.38 -30.45
CA GLU A 324 -10.09 9.81 -31.65
C GLU A 324 -10.96 10.52 -32.70
N GLY A 325 -11.98 11.27 -32.26
CA GLY A 325 -12.91 11.98 -33.14
C GLY A 325 -14.05 11.11 -33.70
N ASN A 326 -14.21 9.86 -33.24
CA ASN A 326 -15.26 8.97 -33.73
C ASN A 326 -16.64 9.33 -33.15
N ILE A 327 -17.38 10.14 -33.90
CA ILE A 327 -18.73 10.62 -33.55
C ILE A 327 -19.71 9.48 -33.22
N LYS A 328 -19.63 8.33 -33.90
CA LYS A 328 -20.56 7.22 -33.65
C LYS A 328 -20.29 6.59 -32.28
N ALA A 329 -19.01 6.30 -31.98
CA ALA A 329 -18.60 5.75 -30.69
C ALA A 329 -18.97 6.71 -29.54
N VAL A 330 -18.78 8.02 -29.73
CA VAL A 330 -19.19 9.03 -28.73
C VAL A 330 -20.70 9.04 -28.54
N ALA A 331 -21.47 8.96 -29.61
CA ALA A 331 -22.94 8.94 -29.53
C ALA A 331 -23.47 7.73 -28.76
N GLU A 332 -22.85 6.55 -28.98
CA GLU A 332 -23.14 5.32 -28.23
C GLU A 332 -22.82 5.47 -26.74
N LEU A 333 -21.64 6.02 -26.38
CA LEU A 333 -21.25 6.28 -25.00
C LEU A 333 -22.19 7.26 -24.28
N HIS A 334 -22.71 8.26 -25.01
CA HIS A 334 -23.61 9.29 -24.51
C HIS A 334 -25.10 8.90 -24.62
N TYR A 335 -25.41 7.68 -25.08
CA TYR A 335 -26.78 7.19 -25.31
C TYR A 335 -27.65 8.16 -26.12
N CYS A 336 -27.08 8.79 -27.15
CA CYS A 336 -27.76 9.80 -27.97
C CYS A 336 -27.53 9.58 -29.48
N HIS A 337 -28.20 10.39 -30.31
CA HIS A 337 -28.03 10.30 -31.76
C HIS A 337 -26.72 10.99 -32.22
N PRO A 338 -25.99 10.46 -33.23
CA PRO A 338 -24.76 11.09 -33.76
C PRO A 338 -24.89 12.57 -34.17
N ASN A 339 -26.08 13.00 -34.58
CA ASN A 339 -26.34 14.42 -34.91
C ASN A 339 -26.25 15.34 -33.69
N THR A 340 -26.61 14.84 -32.51
CA THR A 340 -26.49 15.59 -31.25
C THR A 340 -25.02 15.84 -30.93
N ILE A 341 -24.16 14.82 -31.10
CA ILE A 341 -22.71 14.97 -30.93
C ILE A 341 -22.14 15.95 -31.96
N ARG A 342 -22.50 15.83 -33.25
CA ARG A 342 -22.11 16.79 -34.29
C ARG A 342 -22.48 18.22 -33.90
N TYR A 343 -23.73 18.43 -33.47
CA TYR A 343 -24.21 19.74 -33.02
C TYR A 343 -23.36 20.30 -31.88
N ARG A 344 -23.11 19.50 -30.83
CA ARG A 344 -22.28 19.90 -29.69
C ARG A 344 -20.86 20.29 -30.14
N ILE A 345 -20.21 19.46 -30.96
CA ILE A 345 -18.85 19.72 -31.47
C ILE A 345 -18.79 20.98 -32.34
N THR A 346 -19.75 21.16 -33.25
CA THR A 346 -19.84 22.39 -34.07
C THR A 346 -20.06 23.63 -33.20
N LYS A 347 -20.89 23.52 -32.15
CA LYS A 347 -21.13 24.62 -31.22
C LYS A 347 -19.89 24.94 -30.39
N MET A 348 -19.18 23.93 -29.87
CA MET A 348 -17.90 24.10 -29.17
C MET A 348 -16.89 24.84 -30.04
N LYS A 349 -16.71 24.40 -31.28
CA LYS A 349 -15.83 25.07 -32.24
C LYS A 349 -16.19 26.54 -32.44
N THR A 350 -17.49 26.85 -32.57
CA THR A 350 -17.96 28.23 -32.76
C THR A 350 -17.63 29.13 -31.56
N ILE A 351 -17.61 28.57 -30.35
CA ILE A 351 -17.32 29.30 -29.11
C ILE A 351 -15.80 29.46 -28.91
N LEU A 352 -15.04 28.40 -29.14
CA LEU A 352 -13.62 28.32 -28.75
C LEU A 352 -12.67 28.77 -29.86
N SER A 353 -12.95 28.42 -31.12
CA SER A 353 -12.04 28.68 -32.25
C SER A 353 -12.81 28.71 -33.58
N PRO A 354 -13.63 29.76 -33.82
CA PRO A 354 -14.49 29.84 -35.00
C PRO A 354 -13.73 29.91 -36.33
N GLU A 355 -12.48 30.39 -36.31
CA GLU A 355 -11.65 30.64 -37.50
C GLU A 355 -10.91 29.41 -38.04
N VAL A 356 -10.75 28.35 -37.24
CA VAL A 356 -9.98 27.16 -37.66
C VAL A 356 -10.84 26.14 -38.40
N ASN A 357 -10.22 25.18 -39.09
CA ASN A 357 -10.96 24.04 -39.68
C ASN A 357 -11.24 22.93 -38.64
N GLU A 358 -12.00 21.89 -38.99
CA GLU A 358 -12.36 20.81 -38.06
C GLU A 358 -11.15 20.01 -37.56
N MET A 359 -10.15 19.77 -38.41
CA MET A 359 -8.96 19.02 -38.05
C MET A 359 -8.08 19.81 -37.07
N GLN A 360 -7.87 21.10 -37.34
CA GLN A 360 -7.15 22.01 -36.44
C GLN A 360 -7.87 22.15 -35.09
N PHE A 361 -9.20 22.28 -35.11
CA PHE A 361 -9.99 22.33 -33.88
C PHE A 361 -9.81 21.05 -33.05
N PHE A 362 -9.88 19.87 -33.68
CA PHE A 362 -9.66 18.60 -32.99
C PHE A 362 -8.26 18.49 -32.38
N GLU A 363 -7.22 18.91 -33.11
CA GLU A 363 -5.84 18.92 -32.62
C GLU A 363 -5.70 19.78 -31.36
N GLN A 364 -6.19 21.02 -31.41
CA GLN A 364 -6.13 21.96 -30.28
C GLN A 364 -6.95 21.48 -29.08
N LEU A 365 -8.19 21.03 -29.32
CA LEU A 365 -9.05 20.47 -28.28
C LEU A 365 -8.43 19.22 -27.64
N SER A 366 -7.79 18.36 -28.44
CA SER A 366 -7.13 17.15 -27.95
C SER A 366 -6.00 17.47 -26.97
N VAL A 367 -5.18 18.49 -27.25
CA VAL A 367 -4.13 18.96 -26.34
C VAL A 367 -4.73 19.46 -25.02
N ALA A 368 -5.72 20.35 -25.09
CA ALA A 368 -6.36 20.93 -23.92
C ALA A 368 -7.02 19.87 -23.03
N ILE A 369 -7.79 18.95 -23.63
CA ILE A 369 -8.47 17.86 -22.90
C ILE A 369 -7.47 16.87 -22.31
N LYS A 370 -6.41 16.47 -23.03
CA LYS A 370 -5.39 15.57 -22.47
C LYS A 370 -4.67 16.23 -21.28
N LEU A 371 -4.34 17.52 -21.36
CA LEU A 371 -3.75 18.27 -20.24
C LEU A 371 -4.71 18.37 -19.04
N TYR A 372 -5.99 18.67 -19.29
CA TYR A 372 -7.03 18.70 -18.27
C TYR A 372 -7.14 17.36 -17.53
N LEU A 373 -7.23 16.26 -18.28
CA LEU A 373 -7.35 14.91 -17.72
C LEU A 373 -6.10 14.51 -16.94
N LEU A 374 -4.91 14.79 -17.49
CA LEU A 374 -3.64 14.51 -16.83
C LEU A 374 -3.52 15.27 -15.49
N LYS A 375 -3.88 16.55 -15.48
CA LYS A 375 -3.91 17.38 -14.26
C LYS A 375 -4.88 16.81 -13.24
N LYS A 376 -6.12 16.47 -13.65
CA LYS A 376 -7.13 15.89 -12.77
C LYS A 376 -6.66 14.58 -12.11
N HIS A 377 -5.96 13.73 -12.85
CA HIS A 377 -5.41 12.49 -12.31
C HIS A 377 -4.19 12.67 -11.40
N LEU A 378 -3.45 13.77 -11.53
CA LEU A 378 -2.37 14.10 -10.60
C LEU A 378 -2.85 14.79 -9.33
N ASP A 379 -3.99 15.47 -9.37
CA ASP A 379 -4.58 16.15 -8.20
C ASP A 379 -5.44 15.19 -7.33
N LEU A 380 -5.80 14.01 -7.86
CA LEU A 380 -6.33 12.83 -7.14
C LEU A 380 -5.19 12.06 -6.47
#